data_AF-A0A0G1YMF2-F1
#
_entry.id   AF-A0A0G1YMF2-F1
#
_cell.length_a   1.000
_cell.length_b   1.000
_cell.length_c   1.000
_cell.angle_alpha   90.00
_cell.angle_beta   90.00
_cell.angle_gamma   90.00
#
_symmetry.space_group_name_H-M   'P 1'
#
loop_
_entity.id
_entity.type
_entity.pdbx_description
1 polymer ?
#
loop_
_entity_poly.entity_id
_entity_poly.type
_entity_poly.pdbx_seq_one_letter_code
_entity_poly.pdbx_strand_id
1 'polypeptide(L)'
;MNVSNGESFHMDKEHVNLLLQYLDFRQKELERVYALLRNERQALKFCKQLGVTVSKTKTRNQDHHQSSKALIAAVTAITRTVCERKGVDFNPNPQTRCVWCSKRGLHVTARNLDGAIPALANPTIIWEIKEYWGLTSGGSKMSDAVYETNLVGSELREFEEHTGVKVVHVFFLDGQQQWSVRKADLLRFVDLMHQGLIDYLLVGREVETQWENILASLLEPRS
;
A
#
# COMPACT_ATOMS: atom_id res chain seq x y z
N MET A 1 22.36 2.18 -28.43
CA MET A 1 22.56 3.49 -27.79
C MET A 1 23.95 3.44 -27.17
N ASN A 2 24.94 4.06 -27.83
CA ASN A 2 26.32 4.05 -27.36
C ASN A 2 26.46 5.04 -26.22
N VAL A 3 26.67 4.54 -24.99
CA VAL A 3 27.04 5.37 -23.85
C VAL A 3 28.56 5.45 -23.84
N SER A 4 29.08 6.45 -24.54
CA SER A 4 30.51 6.78 -24.59
C SER A 4 30.88 7.71 -23.44
N ASN A 5 31.35 7.11 -22.34
CA ASN A 5 32.39 7.60 -21.43
C ASN A 5 32.48 6.59 -20.28
N GLY A 6 33.40 5.63 -20.42
CA GLY A 6 33.59 4.54 -19.48
C GLY A 6 34.26 4.98 -18.18
N GLU A 7 33.61 5.85 -17.41
CA GLU A 7 33.92 5.98 -16.00
C GLU A 7 33.45 4.70 -15.30
N SER A 8 34.41 3.90 -14.82
CA SER A 8 34.09 2.75 -13.99
C SER A 8 33.59 3.25 -12.63
N PHE A 9 32.30 3.09 -12.37
CA PHE A 9 31.76 3.34 -11.03
C PHE A 9 32.29 2.24 -10.08
N HIS A 10 33.18 2.60 -9.15
CA HIS A 10 33.70 1.66 -8.18
C HIS A 10 32.60 1.34 -7.17
N MET A 11 32.03 0.13 -7.26
CA MET A 11 31.05 -0.38 -6.31
C MET A 11 31.69 -1.50 -5.50
N ASP A 12 31.61 -1.41 -4.17
CA ASP A 12 32.16 -2.44 -3.31
C ASP A 12 31.49 -3.78 -3.59
N LYS A 13 32.30 -4.85 -3.57
CA LYS A 13 31.84 -6.23 -3.84
C LYS A 13 30.67 -6.64 -2.95
N GLU A 14 30.62 -6.12 -1.73
CA GLU A 14 29.51 -6.34 -0.79
C GLU A 14 28.19 -5.75 -1.31
N HIS A 15 28.19 -4.51 -1.79
CA HIS A 15 27.02 -3.86 -2.36
C HIS A 15 26.53 -4.58 -3.63
N VAL A 16 27.45 -5.03 -4.49
CA VAL A 16 27.11 -5.83 -5.67
C VAL A 16 26.44 -7.14 -5.26
N ASN A 17 27.00 -7.84 -4.26
CA ASN A 17 26.43 -9.09 -3.76
C ASN A 17 25.04 -8.88 -3.15
N LEU A 18 24.86 -7.81 -2.37
CA LEU A 18 23.56 -7.47 -1.79
C LEU A 18 22.52 -7.18 -2.88
N LEU A 19 22.89 -6.44 -3.92
CA LEU A 19 22.01 -6.19 -5.06
C LEU A 19 21.62 -7.50 -5.76
N LEU A 20 22.57 -8.39 -6.02
CA LEU A 20 22.29 -9.68 -6.67
C LEU A 20 21.39 -10.57 -5.80
N GLN A 21 21.62 -10.62 -4.49
CA GLN A 21 20.76 -11.32 -3.53
C GLN A 21 19.35 -10.74 -3.54
N TYR A 22 19.23 -9.41 -3.56
CA TYR A 22 17.94 -8.75 -3.63
C TYR A 22 17.19 -9.06 -4.93
N LEU A 23 17.88 -9.10 -6.08
CA LEU A 23 17.27 -9.44 -7.36
C LEU A 23 16.76 -10.90 -7.39
N ASP A 24 17.49 -11.84 -6.79
CA ASP A 24 17.02 -13.23 -6.63
C ASP A 24 15.81 -13.33 -5.69
N PHE A 25 15.87 -12.65 -4.53
CA PHE A 25 14.74 -12.55 -3.61
C PHE A 25 13.50 -11.99 -4.32
N ARG A 26 13.65 -10.89 -5.07
CA ARG A 26 12.58 -10.21 -5.79
C ARG A 26 11.87 -11.14 -6.77
N GLN A 27 12.61 -12.02 -7.44
CA GLN A 27 12.02 -13.00 -8.35
C GLN A 27 11.18 -14.05 -7.61
N LYS A 28 11.65 -14.55 -6.46
CA LYS A 28 10.88 -15.49 -5.61
C LYS A 28 9.64 -14.82 -5.03
N GLU A 29 9.78 -13.56 -4.65
CA GLU A 29 8.70 -12.76 -4.07
C GLU A 29 7.56 -12.52 -5.06
N LEU A 30 7.86 -12.37 -6.35
CA LEU A 30 6.84 -12.27 -7.40
C LEU A 30 5.88 -13.48 -7.39
N GLU A 31 6.42 -14.69 -7.30
CA GLU A 31 5.63 -15.92 -7.28
C GLU A 31 4.75 -16.00 -6.02
N ARG A 32 5.30 -15.59 -4.87
CA ARG A 32 4.56 -15.50 -3.61
C ARG A 32 3.38 -14.52 -3.72
N VAL A 33 3.64 -13.30 -4.20
CA VAL A 33 2.64 -12.25 -4.38
C VAL A 33 1.53 -12.73 -5.32
N TYR A 34 1.85 -13.44 -6.41
CA TYR A 34 0.83 -13.99 -7.30
C TYR A 34 -0.07 -15.04 -6.67
N ALA A 35 0.49 -15.89 -5.82
CA ALA A 35 -0.28 -16.90 -5.11
C ALA A 35 -1.27 -16.27 -4.10
N LEU A 36 -0.97 -15.07 -3.61
CA LEU A 36 -1.77 -14.35 -2.62
C LEU A 36 -2.86 -13.48 -3.23
N LEU A 37 -2.63 -12.96 -4.43
CA LEU A 37 -3.62 -12.14 -5.14
C LEU A 37 -4.92 -12.93 -5.35
N ARG A 38 -6.04 -12.24 -5.15
CA ARG A 38 -7.38 -12.80 -5.29
C ARG A 38 -8.01 -12.32 -6.60
N ASN A 39 -9.00 -13.05 -7.05
CA ASN A 39 -10.01 -12.52 -7.97
C ASN A 39 -11.17 -11.87 -7.21
N GLU A 40 -12.02 -11.12 -7.92
CA GLU A 40 -13.13 -10.38 -7.33
C GLU A 40 -14.09 -11.28 -6.53
N ARG A 41 -14.38 -12.48 -7.06
CA ARG A 41 -15.26 -13.45 -6.38
C ARG A 41 -14.68 -13.92 -5.05
N GLN A 42 -13.37 -14.15 -4.97
CA GLN A 42 -12.70 -14.54 -3.74
C GLN A 42 -12.74 -13.41 -2.71
N ALA A 43 -12.45 -12.17 -3.11
CA ALA A 43 -12.52 -11.01 -2.21
C ALA A 43 -13.96 -10.75 -1.70
N LEU A 44 -14.97 -10.88 -2.56
CA LEU A 44 -16.38 -10.78 -2.17
C LEU A 44 -16.81 -11.91 -1.23
N LYS A 45 -16.31 -13.13 -1.43
CA LYS A 45 -16.57 -14.25 -0.52
C LYS A 45 -16.05 -13.94 0.89
N PHE A 46 -14.85 -13.37 0.99
CA PHE A 46 -14.29 -12.95 2.28
C PHE A 46 -15.13 -11.85 2.94
N CYS A 47 -15.55 -10.83 2.18
CA CYS A 47 -16.45 -9.80 2.71
C CYS A 47 -17.76 -10.37 3.26
N LYS A 48 -18.32 -11.39 2.59
CA LYS A 48 -19.51 -12.11 3.08
C LYS A 48 -19.23 -12.84 4.41
N GLN A 49 -18.04 -13.43 4.57
CA GLN A 49 -17.63 -14.09 5.82
C GLN A 49 -17.46 -13.07 6.96
N LEU A 50 -16.96 -11.87 6.66
CA LEU A 50 -16.91 -10.75 7.60
C LEU A 50 -18.28 -10.13 7.91
N GLY A 51 -19.34 -10.51 7.19
CA GLY A 51 -20.67 -9.94 7.36
C GLY A 51 -20.79 -8.48 6.88
N VAL A 52 -19.94 -8.04 5.95
CA VAL A 52 -19.92 -6.64 5.49
C VAL A 52 -20.51 -6.44 4.11
N THR A 53 -21.24 -5.34 3.95
CA THR A 53 -21.81 -4.93 2.66
C THR A 53 -20.73 -4.27 1.80
N VAL A 54 -20.59 -4.76 0.58
CA VAL A 54 -19.63 -4.23 -0.40
C VAL A 54 -20.33 -3.29 -1.35
N SER A 55 -19.82 -2.06 -1.44
CA SER A 55 -20.26 -1.09 -2.45
C SER A 55 -19.55 -1.32 -3.79
N LYS A 56 -20.05 -0.71 -4.87
CA LYS A 56 -19.37 -0.70 -6.16
C LYS A 56 -18.75 0.67 -6.42
N THR A 57 -17.69 0.69 -7.21
CA THR A 57 -17.17 1.91 -7.80
C THR A 57 -18.28 2.53 -8.66
N LYS A 58 -18.49 3.85 -8.53
CA LYS A 58 -19.41 4.61 -9.40
C LYS A 58 -18.57 5.34 -10.42
N THR A 59 -18.49 4.86 -11.66
CA THR A 59 -17.88 5.65 -12.75
C THR A 59 -18.96 6.46 -13.48
N ARG A 60 -18.59 7.65 -13.98
CA ARG A 60 -19.50 8.51 -14.77
C ARG A 60 -19.97 7.84 -16.06
N ASN A 61 -19.15 6.95 -16.62
CA ASN A 61 -19.51 6.12 -17.76
C ASN A 61 -19.88 4.71 -17.25
N GLN A 62 -21.13 4.30 -17.47
CA GLN A 62 -21.68 3.02 -16.98
C GLN A 62 -21.20 1.81 -17.80
N ASP A 63 -20.61 2.03 -18.98
CA ASP A 63 -20.11 0.96 -19.85
C ASP A 63 -18.79 0.35 -19.35
N HIS A 64 -18.09 1.02 -18.41
CA HIS A 64 -16.93 0.44 -17.75
C HIS A 64 -17.34 -0.54 -16.63
N HIS A 65 -16.52 -1.57 -16.40
CA HIS A 65 -16.73 -2.52 -15.30
C HIS A 65 -16.84 -1.79 -13.96
N GLN A 66 -18.03 -1.86 -13.34
CA GLN A 66 -18.28 -1.30 -12.00
C GLN A 66 -17.70 -2.26 -10.95
N SER A 67 -16.39 -2.19 -10.82
CA SER A 67 -15.58 -3.00 -9.91
C SER A 67 -16.09 -2.84 -8.47
N SER A 68 -16.24 -3.95 -7.75
CA SER A 68 -16.56 -3.92 -6.32
C SER A 68 -15.46 -3.23 -5.51
N LYS A 69 -15.84 -2.68 -4.35
CA LYS A 69 -14.91 -2.11 -3.36
C LYS A 69 -14.61 -3.13 -2.27
N ALA A 70 -14.32 -4.36 -2.67
CA ALA A 70 -14.24 -5.51 -1.75
C ALA A 70 -13.02 -5.39 -0.84
N LEU A 71 -11.85 -5.02 -1.37
CA LEU A 71 -10.65 -4.83 -0.56
C LEU A 71 -10.85 -3.68 0.44
N ILE A 72 -11.39 -2.55 -0.04
CA ILE A 72 -11.71 -1.39 0.82
C ILE A 72 -12.66 -1.79 1.96
N ALA A 73 -13.72 -2.55 1.65
CA ALA A 73 -14.69 -2.99 2.65
C ALA A 73 -14.05 -3.91 3.70
N ALA A 74 -13.23 -4.87 3.28
CA ALA A 74 -12.52 -5.78 4.17
C ALA A 74 -11.54 -5.05 5.09
N VAL A 75 -10.67 -4.20 4.53
CA VAL A 75 -9.71 -3.40 5.32
C VAL A 75 -10.45 -2.52 6.32
N THR A 76 -11.49 -1.81 5.89
CA THR A 76 -12.30 -0.94 6.76
C THR A 76 -12.94 -1.72 7.91
N ALA A 77 -13.48 -2.91 7.63
CA ALA A 77 -14.15 -3.75 8.62
C ALA A 77 -13.18 -4.22 9.71
N ILE A 78 -12.03 -4.77 9.29
CA ILE A 78 -10.99 -5.24 10.19
C ILE A 78 -10.44 -4.08 11.02
N THR A 79 -10.11 -2.96 10.37
CA THR A 79 -9.61 -1.75 11.05
C THR A 79 -10.61 -1.27 12.09
N ARG A 80 -11.91 -1.19 11.76
CA ARG A 80 -12.95 -0.80 12.71
C ARG A 80 -12.94 -1.69 13.95
N THR A 81 -12.95 -3.00 13.76
CA THR A 81 -12.97 -3.95 14.87
C THR A 81 -11.76 -3.80 15.79
N VAL A 82 -10.55 -3.62 15.23
CA VAL A 82 -9.35 -3.42 16.05
C VAL A 82 -9.38 -2.07 16.77
N CYS A 83 -9.72 -1.00 16.06
CA CYS A 83 -9.83 0.36 16.60
C CYS A 83 -10.86 0.45 17.75
N GLU A 84 -12.04 -0.16 17.59
CA GLU A 84 -13.08 -0.23 18.64
C GLU A 84 -12.57 -0.98 19.87
N ARG A 85 -11.88 -2.11 19.69
CA ARG A 85 -11.28 -2.87 20.81
C ARG A 85 -10.17 -2.09 21.52
N LYS A 86 -9.42 -1.27 20.80
CA LYS A 86 -8.30 -0.46 21.33
C LYS A 86 -8.73 0.92 21.82
N GLY A 87 -9.98 1.34 21.58
CA GLY A 87 -10.48 2.67 21.95
C GLY A 87 -9.81 3.81 21.18
N VAL A 88 -9.46 3.57 19.90
CA VAL A 88 -8.77 4.55 19.04
C VAL A 88 -9.66 4.89 17.86
N ASP A 89 -9.79 6.17 17.54
CA ASP A 89 -10.54 6.61 16.37
C ASP A 89 -9.80 6.28 15.06
N PHE A 90 -10.53 6.34 13.94
CA PHE A 90 -9.92 6.24 12.62
C PHE A 90 -10.80 6.93 11.56
N ASN A 91 -10.18 7.31 10.45
CA ASN A 91 -10.86 7.89 9.30
C ASN A 91 -10.79 6.95 8.10
N PRO A 92 -11.84 6.15 7.83
CA PRO A 92 -11.93 5.37 6.61
C PRO A 92 -12.35 6.25 5.43
N ASN A 93 -11.59 6.23 4.34
CA ASN A 93 -11.83 7.05 3.14
C ASN A 93 -11.81 8.60 3.38
N PRO A 94 -10.66 9.16 3.80
CA PRO A 94 -10.44 10.60 3.92
C PRO A 94 -10.85 11.39 2.67
N GLN A 95 -11.57 12.50 2.87
CA GLN A 95 -11.94 13.43 1.80
C GLN A 95 -11.01 14.66 1.73
N THR A 96 -10.05 14.75 2.65
CA THR A 96 -9.00 15.78 2.67
C THR A 96 -7.65 15.14 2.98
N ARG A 97 -6.59 15.92 2.76
CA ARG A 97 -5.21 15.51 3.00
C ARG A 97 -4.93 15.29 4.48
N CYS A 98 -4.02 14.37 4.78
CA CYS A 98 -3.43 14.27 6.10
C CYS A 98 -2.41 15.40 6.31
N VAL A 99 -2.37 15.92 7.52
CA VAL A 99 -1.51 17.03 7.93
C VAL A 99 -0.77 16.65 9.21
N TRP A 100 0.55 16.80 9.22
CA TRP A 100 1.37 16.67 10.42
C TRP A 100 1.91 18.03 10.82
N CYS A 101 1.60 18.43 12.04
CA CYS A 101 2.12 19.63 12.69
C CYS A 101 3.06 19.20 13.81
N SER A 102 4.36 19.35 13.59
CA SER A 102 5.38 19.17 14.63
C SER A 102 6.02 20.50 15.00
N LYS A 103 6.74 20.55 16.13
CA LYS A 103 7.54 21.74 16.51
C LYS A 103 8.63 22.07 15.48
N ARG A 104 9.02 21.11 14.63
CA ARG A 104 10.15 21.20 13.70
C ARG A 104 9.74 21.24 12.24
N GLY A 105 8.44 21.21 11.94
CA GLY A 105 7.97 21.20 10.56
C GLY A 105 6.49 20.86 10.43
N LEU A 106 5.94 21.28 9.30
CA LEU A 106 4.60 20.97 8.82
C LEU A 106 4.74 20.08 7.58
N HIS A 107 3.95 19.01 7.50
CA HIS A 107 3.82 18.23 6.28
C HIS A 107 2.34 18.06 5.91
N VAL A 108 2.05 18.12 4.62
CA VAL A 108 0.73 17.86 4.06
C VAL A 108 0.91 16.89 2.90
N THR A 109 0.25 15.73 2.97
CA THR A 109 0.31 14.72 1.90
C THR A 109 -0.06 15.30 0.53
N ALA A 110 0.68 14.92 -0.52
CA ALA A 110 0.40 15.36 -1.89
C ALA A 110 -1.05 15.07 -2.35
N ARG A 111 -1.67 14.02 -1.80
CA ARG A 111 -2.99 13.50 -2.18
C ARG A 111 -3.82 13.06 -0.98
N ASN A 112 -5.12 12.83 -1.21
CA ASN A 112 -5.94 12.11 -0.26
C ASN A 112 -5.52 10.64 -0.22
N LEU A 113 -5.48 10.08 0.98
CA LEU A 113 -5.16 8.68 1.24
C LEU A 113 -6.44 7.87 1.47
N ASP A 114 -6.33 6.54 1.54
CA ASP A 114 -7.49 5.64 1.68
C ASP A 114 -7.88 5.40 3.15
N GLY A 115 -7.00 5.75 4.08
CA GLY A 115 -7.36 5.95 5.48
C GLY A 115 -6.22 6.34 6.41
N ALA A 116 -6.60 6.68 7.63
CA ALA A 116 -5.70 7.23 8.64
C ALA A 116 -6.17 6.91 10.05
N ILE A 117 -5.22 6.77 10.98
CA ILE A 117 -5.43 6.59 12.42
C ILE A 117 -4.50 7.57 13.17
N PRO A 118 -4.98 8.27 14.22
CA PRO A 118 -6.37 8.28 14.70
C PRO A 118 -7.27 9.22 13.88
N ALA A 119 -6.68 10.23 13.24
CA ALA A 119 -7.38 11.27 12.51
C ALA A 119 -6.52 11.78 11.35
N LEU A 120 -7.02 12.76 10.60
CA LEU A 120 -6.26 13.38 9.51
C LEU A 120 -5.21 14.38 9.99
N ALA A 121 -5.32 14.85 11.23
CA ALA A 121 -4.32 15.70 11.88
C ALA A 121 -3.40 14.82 12.75
N ASN A 122 -2.10 14.85 12.45
CA ASN A 122 -1.06 14.02 13.05
C ASN A 122 -1.37 12.51 13.08
N PRO A 123 -1.76 11.87 11.95
CA PRO A 123 -1.93 10.42 11.96
C PRO A 123 -0.62 9.68 12.27
N THR A 124 -0.71 8.61 13.03
CA THR A 124 0.43 7.72 13.29
C THR A 124 0.49 6.56 12.30
N ILE A 125 -0.65 6.17 11.74
CA ILE A 125 -0.78 5.13 10.72
C ILE A 125 -1.64 5.68 9.58
N ILE A 126 -1.19 5.47 8.36
CA ILE A 126 -1.92 5.80 7.13
C ILE A 126 -1.90 4.61 6.19
N TRP A 127 -2.84 4.57 5.25
CA TRP A 127 -2.80 3.57 4.20
C TRP A 127 -3.34 4.00 2.85
N GLU A 128 -2.84 3.31 1.84
CA GLU A 128 -3.34 3.33 0.47
C GLU A 128 -3.86 1.94 0.06
N ILE A 129 -4.88 1.92 -0.79
CA ILE A 129 -5.51 0.70 -1.29
C ILE A 129 -5.56 0.75 -2.81
N LYS A 130 -5.07 -0.29 -3.48
CA LYS A 130 -5.23 -0.47 -4.93
C LYS A 130 -5.87 -1.83 -5.23
N GLU A 131 -7.14 -1.80 -5.61
CA GLU A 131 -7.88 -2.99 -6.06
C GLU A 131 -8.29 -2.86 -7.53
N TYR A 132 -8.04 -3.92 -8.30
CA TYR A 132 -8.23 -3.94 -9.75
C TYR A 132 -8.92 -5.25 -10.20
N TRP A 133 -10.24 -5.21 -10.35
CA TRP A 133 -11.08 -6.38 -10.63
C TRP A 133 -11.45 -6.59 -12.11
N GLY A 134 -10.94 -5.74 -12.99
CA GLY A 134 -11.22 -5.80 -14.42
C GLY A 134 -10.56 -6.99 -15.13
N LEU A 135 -11.07 -7.29 -16.32
CA LEU A 135 -10.55 -8.34 -17.19
C LEU A 135 -9.52 -7.85 -18.22
N THR A 136 -9.35 -6.52 -18.33
CA THR A 136 -8.48 -5.90 -19.34
C THR A 136 -7.03 -5.83 -18.88
N SER A 137 -6.10 -5.77 -19.84
CA SER A 137 -4.70 -5.51 -19.56
C SER A 137 -4.56 -4.13 -18.93
N GLY A 138 -4.15 -4.07 -17.66
CA GLY A 138 -4.07 -2.84 -16.88
C GLY A 138 -3.40 -1.67 -17.63
N GLY A 139 -4.02 -0.49 -17.55
CA GLY A 139 -3.52 0.74 -18.17
C GLY A 139 -2.55 1.52 -17.29
N SER A 140 -2.25 2.76 -17.68
CA SER A 140 -1.31 3.66 -16.98
C SER A 140 -1.59 3.79 -15.48
N LYS A 141 -2.86 3.70 -15.07
CA LYS A 141 -3.32 3.79 -13.67
C LYS A 141 -2.54 2.91 -12.69
N MET A 142 -2.05 1.75 -13.14
CA MET A 142 -1.30 0.84 -12.27
C MET A 142 0.14 1.30 -12.06
N SER A 143 0.76 1.91 -13.08
CA SER A 143 2.03 2.61 -12.91
C SER A 143 1.86 3.91 -12.14
N ASP A 144 0.76 4.65 -12.38
CA ASP A 144 0.43 5.87 -11.64
C ASP A 144 0.38 5.55 -10.14
N ALA A 145 -0.26 4.44 -9.75
CA ALA A 145 -0.26 3.97 -8.37
C ALA A 145 1.14 3.77 -7.78
N VAL A 146 2.11 3.25 -8.55
CA VAL A 146 3.50 3.11 -8.09
C VAL A 146 4.14 4.48 -7.85
N TYR A 147 3.98 5.42 -8.79
CA TYR A 147 4.58 6.75 -8.68
C TYR A 147 3.94 7.58 -7.56
N GLU A 148 2.61 7.48 -7.41
CA GLU A 148 1.86 8.15 -6.36
C GLU A 148 2.32 7.67 -4.97
N THR A 149 2.48 6.36 -4.78
CA THR A 149 2.96 5.79 -3.52
C THR A 149 4.43 6.08 -3.27
N ASN A 150 5.26 6.10 -4.32
CA ASN A 150 6.65 6.53 -4.19
C ASN A 150 6.75 7.99 -3.70
N LEU A 151 5.95 8.89 -4.27
CA LEU A 151 5.91 10.30 -3.85
C LEU A 151 5.48 10.42 -2.39
N VAL A 152 4.35 9.82 -2.02
CA VAL A 152 3.85 9.85 -0.63
C VAL A 152 4.88 9.28 0.33
N GLY A 153 5.44 8.11 0.04
CA GLY A 153 6.46 7.49 0.88
C GLY A 153 7.70 8.37 1.03
N SER A 154 8.19 8.96 -0.06
CA SER A 154 9.37 9.82 -0.03
C SER A 154 9.15 11.08 0.80
N GLU A 155 8.01 11.76 0.63
CA GLU A 155 7.65 12.94 1.43
C GLU A 155 7.57 12.62 2.92
N LEU A 156 7.05 11.44 3.28
CA LEU A 156 6.98 11.00 4.67
C LEU A 156 8.36 10.70 5.25
N ARG A 157 9.27 10.09 4.48
CA ARG A 157 10.64 9.82 4.96
C ARG A 157 11.44 11.10 5.11
N GLU A 158 11.27 12.05 4.20
CA GLU A 158 11.84 13.38 4.35
C GLU A 158 11.29 14.07 5.62
N PHE A 159 9.97 14.05 5.83
CA PHE A 159 9.37 14.61 7.04
C PHE A 159 9.87 13.94 8.33
N GLU A 160 10.00 12.61 8.32
CA GLU A 160 10.55 11.82 9.43
C GLU A 160 11.98 12.21 9.76
N GLU A 161 12.83 12.31 8.74
CA GLU A 161 14.24 12.69 8.90
C GLU A 161 14.37 14.07 9.53
N HIS A 162 13.57 15.04 9.08
CA HIS A 162 13.61 16.42 9.58
C HIS A 162 13.01 16.59 10.97
N THR A 163 11.95 15.84 11.30
CA THR A 163 11.16 16.10 12.52
C THR A 163 11.34 15.06 13.61
N GLY A 164 11.80 13.86 13.26
CA GLY A 164 11.84 12.68 14.13
C GLY A 164 10.47 12.03 14.36
N VAL A 165 9.41 12.48 13.70
CA VAL A 165 8.05 11.95 13.87
C VAL A 165 7.80 10.82 12.88
N LYS A 166 7.89 9.57 13.34
CA LYS A 166 7.60 8.37 12.55
C LYS A 166 6.11 8.26 12.20
N VAL A 167 5.84 7.95 10.94
CA VAL A 167 4.53 7.62 10.37
C VAL A 167 4.60 6.21 9.78
N VAL A 168 3.65 5.36 10.17
CA VAL A 168 3.52 4.01 9.60
C VAL A 168 2.71 4.09 8.30
N HIS A 169 3.34 3.71 7.19
CA HIS A 169 2.74 3.70 5.86
C HIS A 169 2.42 2.26 5.43
N VAL A 170 1.13 1.94 5.34
CA VAL A 170 0.64 0.62 4.92
C VAL A 170 0.08 0.67 3.50
N PHE A 171 0.39 -0.31 2.68
CA PHE A 171 -0.11 -0.41 1.32
C PHE A 171 -0.83 -1.74 1.09
N PHE A 172 -2.08 -1.67 0.64
CA PHE A 172 -2.90 -2.83 0.32
C PHE A 172 -3.06 -2.96 -1.18
N LEU A 173 -2.87 -4.17 -1.72
CA LEU A 173 -3.08 -4.43 -3.14
C LEU A 173 -3.79 -5.74 -3.43
N ASP A 174 -4.68 -5.71 -4.42
CA ASP A 174 -5.37 -6.90 -4.91
C ASP A 174 -5.83 -6.76 -6.37
N GLY A 175 -6.24 -7.86 -6.99
CA GLY A 175 -6.64 -7.90 -8.40
C GLY A 175 -5.76 -8.79 -9.25
N GLN A 176 -5.80 -10.10 -9.00
CA GLN A 176 -4.93 -11.12 -9.61
C GLN A 176 -4.78 -10.98 -11.13
N GLN A 177 -5.88 -10.80 -11.84
CA GLN A 177 -5.86 -10.76 -13.30
C GLN A 177 -5.17 -9.52 -13.85
N GLN A 178 -5.37 -8.34 -13.27
CA GLN A 178 -4.75 -7.12 -13.77
C GLN A 178 -3.28 -7.05 -13.38
N TRP A 179 -2.93 -7.46 -12.16
CA TRP A 179 -1.53 -7.48 -11.71
C TRP A 179 -0.68 -8.55 -12.40
N SER A 180 -1.27 -9.65 -12.87
CA SER A 180 -0.54 -10.71 -13.59
C SER A 180 0.03 -10.26 -14.94
N VAL A 181 -0.58 -9.25 -15.56
CA VAL A 181 -0.08 -8.65 -16.81
C VAL A 181 0.77 -7.39 -16.58
N ARG A 182 0.93 -6.95 -15.32
CA ARG A 182 1.72 -5.76 -14.91
C ARG A 182 2.80 -6.14 -13.89
N LYS A 183 3.53 -7.23 -14.18
CA LYS A 183 4.53 -7.81 -13.27
C LYS A 183 5.58 -6.81 -12.78
N ALA A 184 6.04 -5.95 -13.69
CA ALA A 184 7.03 -4.94 -13.38
C ALA A 184 6.52 -3.94 -12.34
N ASP A 185 5.30 -3.40 -12.50
CA ASP A 185 4.70 -2.47 -11.53
C ASP A 185 4.44 -3.15 -10.18
N LEU A 186 3.97 -4.40 -10.21
CA LEU A 186 3.74 -5.18 -8.99
C LEU A 186 5.01 -5.32 -8.15
N LEU A 187 6.12 -5.67 -8.80
CA LEU A 187 7.42 -5.74 -8.14
C LEU A 187 7.91 -4.39 -7.63
N ARG A 188 7.51 -3.26 -8.25
CA ARG A 188 7.88 -1.95 -7.72
C ARG A 188 7.32 -1.73 -6.32
N PHE A 189 6.16 -2.27 -5.94
CA PHE A 189 5.69 -2.17 -4.56
C PHE A 189 6.56 -2.96 -3.57
N VAL A 190 7.07 -4.12 -4.00
CA VAL A 190 8.08 -4.87 -3.22
C VAL A 190 9.35 -4.03 -3.08
N ASP A 191 9.77 -3.37 -4.16
CA ASP A 191 10.91 -2.45 -4.15
C ASP A 191 10.68 -1.28 -3.18
N LEU A 192 9.51 -0.62 -3.23
CA LEU A 192 9.17 0.50 -2.35
C LEU A 192 9.16 0.09 -0.87
N MET A 193 8.71 -1.12 -0.55
CA MET A 193 8.78 -1.66 0.82
C MET A 193 10.23 -1.86 1.28
N HIS A 194 11.10 -2.45 0.44
CA HIS A 194 12.50 -2.67 0.78
C HIS A 194 13.34 -1.40 0.80
N GLN A 195 12.90 -0.37 0.08
CA GLN A 195 13.44 1.00 0.18
C GLN A 195 12.98 1.72 1.45
N GLY A 196 12.07 1.13 2.23
CA GLY A 196 11.50 1.73 3.43
C GLY A 196 10.44 2.79 3.16
N LEU A 197 10.02 3.02 1.90
CA LEU A 197 8.98 4.01 1.56
C LEU A 197 7.57 3.53 1.96
N ILE A 198 7.40 2.21 2.09
CA ILE A 198 6.22 1.55 2.65
C ILE A 198 6.71 0.70 3.82
N ASP A 199 6.05 0.77 4.97
CA ASP A 199 6.41 -0.06 6.13
C ASP A 199 5.76 -1.46 6.04
N TYR A 200 4.53 -1.55 5.51
CA TYR A 200 3.82 -2.82 5.35
C TYR A 200 3.15 -2.93 3.98
N LEU A 201 3.47 -3.99 3.24
CA LEU A 201 2.82 -4.34 1.99
C LEU A 201 1.92 -5.57 2.21
N LEU A 202 0.60 -5.41 2.12
CA LEU A 202 -0.36 -6.51 2.25
C LEU A 202 -1.00 -6.86 0.91
N VAL A 203 -0.79 -8.10 0.47
CA VAL A 203 -1.26 -8.60 -0.82
C VAL A 203 -2.44 -9.54 -0.65
N GLY A 204 -3.57 -9.20 -1.26
CA GLY A 204 -4.74 -10.09 -1.40
C GLY A 204 -5.12 -10.81 -0.11
N ARG A 205 -4.85 -12.11 -0.03
CA ARG A 205 -5.15 -12.97 1.12
C ARG A 205 -4.47 -12.56 2.43
N GLU A 206 -3.35 -11.82 2.38
CA GLU A 206 -2.69 -11.34 3.60
C GLU A 206 -3.56 -10.37 4.40
N VAL A 207 -4.50 -9.69 3.74
CA VAL A 207 -5.50 -8.88 4.45
C VAL A 207 -6.37 -9.75 5.37
N GLU A 208 -6.66 -10.98 4.96
CA GLU A 208 -7.50 -11.91 5.73
C GLU A 208 -6.77 -12.48 6.95
N THR A 209 -5.45 -12.66 6.84
CA THR A 209 -4.67 -13.43 7.82
C THR A 209 -3.71 -12.60 8.66
N GLN A 210 -3.31 -11.41 8.19
CA GLN A 210 -2.26 -10.62 8.83
C GLN A 210 -2.74 -9.25 9.32
N TRP A 211 -3.68 -8.59 8.62
CA TRP A 211 -3.98 -7.18 8.89
C TRP A 211 -4.45 -6.93 10.33
N GLU A 212 -5.35 -7.77 10.85
CA GLU A 212 -5.84 -7.65 12.23
C GLU A 212 -4.69 -7.68 13.25
N ASN A 213 -3.76 -8.63 13.09
CA ASN A 213 -2.63 -8.81 14.00
C ASN A 213 -1.62 -7.67 13.88
N ILE A 214 -1.25 -7.29 12.66
CA ILE A 214 -0.33 -6.16 12.41
C ILE A 214 -0.88 -4.90 13.06
N LEU A 215 -2.15 -4.56 12.79
CA LEU A 215 -2.77 -3.37 13.33
C LEU A 215 -2.88 -3.43 14.86
N ALA A 216 -3.27 -4.58 15.42
CA ALA A 216 -3.36 -4.75 16.86
C ALA A 216 -2.02 -4.51 17.56
N SER A 217 -0.91 -4.97 16.99
CA SER A 217 0.45 -4.74 17.48
C SER A 217 0.90 -3.30 17.30
N LEU A 218 0.59 -2.65 16.17
CA LEU A 218 0.92 -1.25 15.94
C LEU A 218 0.21 -0.30 16.91
N LEU A 219 -0.96 -0.70 17.40
CA LEU A 219 -1.76 0.04 18.39
C LEU A 219 -1.49 -0.41 19.84
N GLU A 220 -0.46 -1.23 20.09
CA GLU A 220 -0.02 -1.48 21.46
C GLU A 220 0.65 -0.22 22.04
N PRO A 221 0.43 0.07 23.34
CA PRO A 221 1.16 1.14 24.00
C PRO A 221 2.66 0.86 23.90
N ARG A 222 3.41 1.79 23.29
CA ARG A 222 4.87 1.74 23.35
C ARG A 222 5.28 2.04 24.79
N SER A 223 6.03 1.11 25.40
CA SER A 223 6.61 1.26 26.73
C SER A 223 7.73 2.27 26.76
#